data_AF-A0A0L7R5G7-F1
#
_entry.id   AF-A0A0L7R5G7-F1
#
_cell.length_a   1.000
_cell.length_b   1.000
_cell.length_c   1.000
_cell.angle_alpha   90.00
_cell.angle_beta   90.00
_cell.angle_gamma   90.00
#
_symmetry.space_group_name_H-M   'P 1'
#
loop_
_entity.id
_entity.type
_entity.pdbx_description
1 polymer ?
#
loop_
_entity_poly.entity_id
_entity_poly.type
_entity_poly.pdbx_seq_one_letter_code
_entity_poly.pdbx_strand_id
1 'polypeptide(L)'
;MATPWAKIQPVEGPVSLLEITSEQLAMSLQEKELKQCQNETMDDVNIKDCALYESNDTDNDEVIAHMLQDQFNKEYNLMLKRTEEKFNRDAKVNITYTNYRTSLSDDQDDKDTDIEDTTRDFDRFVSIEKQYASIPRCGYKKMGGEGSQIITKHDMLMSSRINACRVLQFPPGIHTGDTGGFDVKLNNKVFNSLRAHSHAQCSRQKAKARPHTK
;
A
#
# COMPACT_ATOMS: atom_id res chain seq x y z
N MET A 1 -65.01 -18.20 7.17
CA MET A 1 -63.79 -17.89 7.95
C MET A 1 -62.64 -18.65 7.31
N ALA A 2 -61.60 -17.96 6.83
CA ALA A 2 -60.46 -18.57 6.13
C ALA A 2 -59.22 -18.56 7.05
N THR A 3 -58.58 -19.72 7.18
CA THR A 3 -57.44 -19.98 8.08
C THR A 3 -56.11 -19.63 7.38
N PRO A 4 -55.12 -19.03 8.06
CA PRO A 4 -53.96 -18.41 7.40
C PRO A 4 -52.72 -19.32 7.25
N TRP A 5 -52.86 -20.64 7.34
CA TRP A 5 -51.71 -21.56 7.24
C TRP A 5 -51.85 -22.50 6.04
N ALA A 6 -50.84 -22.46 5.18
CA ALA A 6 -50.70 -23.33 4.02
C ALA A 6 -50.46 -24.79 4.46
N LYS A 7 -51.09 -25.74 3.76
CA LYS A 7 -50.88 -27.18 3.99
C LYS A 7 -49.49 -27.56 3.47
N ILE A 8 -48.61 -28.00 4.37
CA ILE A 8 -47.27 -28.49 4.05
C ILE A 8 -47.44 -29.87 3.37
N GLN A 9 -46.83 -30.05 2.19
CA GLN A 9 -46.81 -31.35 1.52
C GLN A 9 -45.93 -32.34 2.33
N PRO A 10 -46.36 -33.60 2.50
CA PRO A 10 -45.53 -34.60 3.16
C PRO A 10 -44.30 -34.90 2.30
N VAL A 11 -43.12 -34.86 2.93
CA VAL A 11 -41.83 -35.19 2.30
C VAL A 11 -41.88 -36.64 1.79
N GLU A 12 -41.46 -36.83 0.54
CA GLU A 12 -41.45 -38.12 -0.15
C GLU A 12 -40.47 -39.10 0.53
N GLY A 13 -41.01 -40.01 1.36
CA GLY A 13 -40.40 -41.27 1.78
C GLY A 13 -39.08 -41.19 2.57
N PRO A 14 -38.68 -42.28 3.27
CA PRO A 14 -37.33 -42.38 3.81
C PRO A 14 -36.33 -42.56 2.66
N VAL A 15 -35.40 -41.62 2.50
CA VAL A 15 -34.30 -41.71 1.54
C VAL A 15 -33.51 -43.00 1.81
N SER A 16 -33.28 -43.79 0.77
CA SER A 16 -32.60 -45.07 0.89
C SER A 16 -31.15 -44.84 1.33
N LEU A 17 -30.70 -45.54 2.37
CA LEU A 17 -29.32 -45.47 2.85
C LEU A 17 -28.31 -45.76 1.73
N LEU A 18 -28.69 -46.56 0.73
CA LEU A 18 -27.87 -46.86 -0.43
C LEU A 18 -27.54 -45.60 -1.25
N GLU A 19 -28.53 -44.72 -1.41
CA GLU A 19 -28.41 -43.47 -2.18
C GLU A 19 -27.47 -42.50 -1.46
N ILE A 20 -27.65 -42.36 -0.13
CA ILE A 20 -26.77 -41.55 0.73
C ILE A 20 -25.32 -42.05 0.67
N THR A 21 -25.11 -43.38 0.71
CA THR A 21 -23.76 -43.94 0.62
C THR A 21 -23.14 -43.79 -0.78
N SER A 22 -23.97 -43.81 -1.83
CA SER A 22 -23.50 -43.62 -3.20
C SER A 22 -23.08 -42.17 -3.47
N GLU A 23 -23.83 -41.20 -2.93
CA GLU A 23 -23.51 -39.78 -3.03
C GLU A 23 -22.22 -39.45 -2.27
N GLN A 24 -22.06 -39.98 -1.04
CA GLN A 24 -20.84 -39.81 -0.26
C GLN A 24 -19.62 -40.43 -0.94
N LEU A 25 -19.78 -41.59 -1.58
CA LEU A 25 -18.69 -42.22 -2.35
C LEU A 25 -18.30 -41.37 -3.57
N ALA A 26 -19.28 -40.87 -4.33
CA ALA A 26 -19.04 -40.00 -5.48
C ALA A 26 -18.30 -38.72 -5.08
N MET A 27 -18.70 -38.08 -3.98
CA MET A 27 -18.01 -36.90 -3.43
C MET A 27 -16.56 -37.22 -3.05
N SER A 28 -16.30 -38.38 -2.44
CA SER A 28 -14.94 -38.78 -2.03
C SER A 28 -14.01 -39.04 -3.23
N LEU A 29 -14.55 -39.60 -4.33
CA LEU A 29 -13.79 -39.83 -5.55
C LEU A 29 -13.45 -38.51 -6.24
N GLN A 30 -14.41 -37.59 -6.34
CA GLN A 30 -14.18 -36.25 -6.90
C GLN A 30 -13.16 -35.47 -6.07
N GLU A 31 -13.22 -35.53 -4.74
CA GLU A 31 -12.22 -34.89 -3.87
C GLU A 31 -10.82 -35.48 -4.08
N LYS A 32 -10.73 -36.79 -4.31
CA LYS A 32 -9.47 -37.48 -4.59
C LYS A 32 -8.88 -37.09 -5.95
N GLU A 33 -9.71 -36.99 -6.99
CA GLU A 33 -9.29 -36.50 -8.31
C GLU A 33 -8.79 -35.06 -8.24
N LEU A 34 -9.51 -34.17 -7.54
CA LEU A 34 -9.08 -32.78 -7.33
C LEU A 34 -7.74 -32.68 -6.59
N LYS A 35 -7.52 -33.51 -5.56
CA LYS A 35 -6.23 -33.59 -4.85
C LYS A 35 -5.11 -34.11 -5.75
N GLN A 36 -5.42 -35.06 -6.64
CA GLN A 36 -4.43 -35.59 -7.58
C GLN A 36 -4.04 -34.55 -8.64
N CYS A 37 -5.01 -33.84 -9.22
CA CYS A 37 -4.73 -32.71 -10.11
C CYS A 37 -3.93 -31.59 -9.41
N GLN A 38 -4.25 -31.28 -8.15
CA GLN A 38 -3.49 -30.30 -7.37
C GLN A 38 -2.03 -30.71 -7.17
N ASN A 39 -1.76 -31.98 -6.88
CA ASN A 39 -0.40 -32.47 -6.71
C ASN A 39 0.39 -32.44 -8.03
N GLU A 40 -0.25 -32.80 -9.15
CA GLU A 40 0.36 -32.71 -10.48
C GLU A 40 0.67 -31.24 -10.87
N THR A 41 -0.16 -30.27 -10.47
CA THR A 41 0.14 -28.84 -10.67
C THR A 41 1.21 -28.26 -9.74
N MET A 42 1.48 -28.89 -8.59
CA MET A 42 2.48 -28.42 -7.61
C MET A 42 3.91 -28.84 -7.96
N ASP A 43 4.09 -29.95 -8.68
CA ASP A 43 5.41 -30.42 -9.10
C ASP A 43 5.93 -29.74 -10.39
N ASP A 44 5.05 -29.10 -11.18
CA ASP A 44 5.43 -28.50 -12.48
C ASP A 44 5.44 -26.96 -12.50
N VAL A 45 4.96 -26.29 -11.45
CA VAL A 45 5.01 -24.82 -11.39
C VAL A 45 5.60 -24.33 -10.07
N ASN A 46 6.94 -24.26 -10.06
CA ASN A 46 7.68 -23.41 -9.16
C ASN A 46 7.38 -21.93 -9.50
N ILE A 47 6.18 -21.46 -9.12
CA ILE A 47 5.69 -20.07 -9.24
C ILE A 47 6.38 -19.20 -8.18
N LYS A 48 7.71 -19.23 -8.13
CA LYS A 48 8.54 -18.30 -7.35
C LYS A 48 9.50 -17.50 -8.22
N ASP A 49 9.56 -17.78 -9.52
CA ASP A 49 10.42 -17.07 -10.48
C ASP A 49 9.66 -16.19 -11.48
N CYS A 50 8.35 -15.96 -11.32
CA CYS A 50 7.66 -14.85 -12.00
C CYS A 50 7.95 -13.50 -11.32
N ALA A 51 9.20 -13.28 -10.93
CA ALA A 51 9.74 -11.94 -10.82
C ALA A 51 9.69 -11.33 -12.22
N LEU A 52 9.03 -10.18 -12.36
CA LEU A 52 9.19 -9.17 -13.40
C LEU A 52 10.42 -9.38 -14.30
N TYR A 53 10.28 -10.24 -15.31
CA TYR A 53 11.14 -10.17 -16.47
C TYR A 53 10.43 -9.26 -17.45
N GLU A 54 10.83 -7.99 -17.47
CA GLU A 54 10.80 -7.16 -18.68
C GLU A 54 11.78 -7.75 -19.73
N SER A 55 11.76 -9.07 -19.96
CA SER A 55 12.39 -9.63 -21.14
C SER A 55 11.41 -9.38 -22.28
N ASN A 56 11.76 -8.44 -23.16
CA ASN A 56 11.12 -8.25 -24.47
C ASN A 56 11.31 -9.46 -25.41
N ASP A 57 11.46 -10.66 -24.86
CA ASP A 57 11.60 -11.90 -25.61
C ASP A 57 10.20 -12.40 -25.96
N THR A 58 9.72 -11.93 -27.10
CA THR A 58 8.52 -12.46 -27.79
C THR A 58 8.77 -13.82 -28.45
N ASP A 59 9.87 -14.49 -28.11
CA ASP A 59 10.31 -15.72 -28.77
C ASP A 59 9.56 -16.97 -28.24
N ASN A 60 8.81 -16.82 -27.14
CA ASN A 60 8.04 -17.90 -26.50
C ASN A 60 6.54 -17.58 -26.49
N ASP A 61 5.78 -18.22 -27.38
CA ASP A 61 4.31 -18.07 -27.49
C ASP A 61 3.57 -18.39 -26.18
N GLU A 62 4.12 -19.30 -25.37
CA GLU A 62 3.58 -19.67 -24.06
C GLU A 62 3.58 -18.48 -23.09
N VAL A 63 4.68 -17.72 -23.03
CA VAL A 63 4.80 -16.53 -22.17
C VAL A 63 3.81 -15.45 -22.61
N ILE A 64 3.65 -15.27 -23.93
CA ILE A 64 2.69 -14.31 -24.49
C ILE A 64 1.25 -14.71 -24.14
N ALA A 65 0.91 -16.00 -24.24
CA ALA A 65 -0.41 -16.50 -23.89
C ALA A 65 -0.73 -16.28 -22.40
N HIS A 66 0.22 -16.56 -21.50
CA HIS A 66 0.06 -16.30 -20.08
C HIS A 66 -0.07 -14.80 -19.77
N MET A 67 0.73 -13.95 -20.39
CA MET A 67 0.63 -12.49 -20.25
C MET A 67 -0.74 -11.97 -20.72
N LEU A 68 -1.23 -12.44 -21.87
CA LEU A 68 -2.54 -12.06 -22.41
C LEU A 68 -3.67 -12.51 -21.49
N GLN A 69 -3.59 -13.73 -20.94
CA GLN A 69 -4.57 -14.26 -20.01
C GLN A 69 -4.63 -13.43 -18.72
N ASP A 70 -3.47 -13.03 -18.18
CA ASP A 70 -3.40 -12.17 -17.00
C ASP A 70 -4.02 -10.79 -17.26
N GLN A 71 -3.71 -10.17 -18.41
CA GLN A 71 -4.34 -8.91 -18.82
C GLN A 71 -5.86 -9.03 -18.93
N PHE A 72 -6.35 -10.11 -19.55
CA PHE A 72 -7.78 -10.35 -19.68
C PHE A 72 -8.47 -10.56 -18.32
N ASN A 73 -7.83 -11.29 -17.42
CA ASN A 73 -8.32 -11.50 -16.06
C ASN A 73 -8.41 -10.17 -15.29
N LYS A 74 -7.41 -9.30 -15.42
CA LYS A 74 -7.40 -7.96 -14.81
C LYS A 74 -8.53 -7.08 -15.34
N GLU A 75 -8.74 -7.03 -16.66
CA GLU A 75 -9.83 -6.26 -17.25
C GLU A 75 -11.21 -6.75 -16.79
N TYR A 76 -11.38 -8.07 -16.70
CA TYR A 76 -12.60 -8.69 -16.23
C TYR A 76 -12.88 -8.38 -14.76
N ASN A 77 -11.88 -8.48 -13.89
CA ASN A 77 -11.98 -8.10 -12.48
C ASN A 77 -12.33 -6.60 -12.32
N LEU A 78 -11.72 -5.71 -13.12
CA LEU A 78 -12.01 -4.28 -13.13
C LEU A 78 -13.46 -4.00 -13.54
N MET A 79 -13.95 -4.71 -14.56
CA MET A 79 -15.32 -4.60 -15.03
C MET A 79 -16.32 -5.06 -13.96
N LEU A 80 -16.05 -6.17 -13.26
CA LEU A 80 -16.84 -6.59 -12.10
C LEU A 80 -16.85 -5.53 -10.99
N LYS A 81 -15.69 -4.97 -10.63
CA LYS A 81 -15.61 -3.91 -9.61
C LYS A 81 -16.46 -2.69 -9.97
N ARG A 82 -16.43 -2.24 -11.23
CA ARG A 82 -17.27 -1.13 -11.71
C ARG A 82 -18.76 -1.45 -11.63
N THR A 83 -19.17 -2.70 -11.89
CA THR A 83 -20.57 -3.09 -11.79
C THR A 83 -21.02 -3.19 -10.33
N GLU A 84 -20.18 -3.73 -9.43
CA GLU A 84 -20.40 -3.72 -7.97
C GLU A 84 -20.60 -2.30 -7.45
N GLU A 85 -19.69 -1.38 -7.75
CA GLU A 85 -19.76 0.02 -7.31
C GLU A 85 -21.01 0.72 -7.84
N LYS A 86 -21.39 0.46 -9.10
CA LYS A 86 -22.60 1.02 -9.70
C LYS A 86 -23.88 0.50 -9.02
N PHE A 87 -23.89 -0.76 -8.60
CA PHE A 87 -25.04 -1.36 -7.94
C PHE A 87 -25.14 -0.94 -6.46
N ASN A 88 -24.00 -0.82 -5.77
CA ASN A 88 -23.95 -0.57 -4.34
C ASN A 88 -24.10 0.91 -3.94
N ARG A 89 -23.86 1.87 -4.83
CA ARG A 89 -23.90 3.35 -4.63
C ARG A 89 -24.44 3.82 -3.27
N ASP A 90 -25.76 3.87 -3.10
CA ASP A 90 -26.44 4.34 -1.88
C ASP A 90 -27.19 3.22 -1.16
N ALA A 91 -26.91 1.96 -1.50
CA ALA A 91 -27.57 0.82 -0.88
C ALA A 91 -27.07 0.63 0.56
N LYS A 92 -27.99 0.37 1.50
CA LYS A 92 -27.63 0.04 2.89
C LYS A 92 -26.99 -1.34 3.04
N VAL A 93 -27.16 -2.20 2.03
CA VAL A 93 -26.63 -3.56 1.96
C VAL A 93 -25.92 -3.69 0.63
N ASN A 94 -24.67 -4.14 0.67
CA ASN A 94 -23.82 -4.26 -0.51
C ASN A 94 -23.80 -5.70 -1.02
N ILE A 95 -23.77 -5.86 -2.34
CA ILE A 95 -23.56 -7.12 -3.02
C ILE A 95 -22.11 -7.18 -3.50
N THR A 96 -21.48 -8.33 -3.34
CA THR A 96 -20.10 -8.56 -3.77
C THR A 96 -20.06 -9.71 -4.78
N TYR A 97 -19.29 -9.55 -5.86
CA TYR A 97 -19.04 -10.55 -6.90
C TYR A 97 -17.69 -11.25 -6.72
N THR A 98 -17.21 -11.41 -5.48
CA THR A 98 -15.95 -12.13 -5.16
C THR A 98 -15.89 -13.52 -5.76
N ASN A 99 -17.02 -14.23 -5.79
CA ASN A 99 -17.10 -15.59 -6.34
C ASN A 99 -16.89 -15.65 -7.86
N TYR A 100 -17.00 -14.50 -8.55
CA TYR A 100 -16.83 -14.40 -9.99
C TYR A 100 -15.44 -13.90 -10.37
N ARG A 101 -14.56 -13.54 -9.42
CA ARG A 101 -13.21 -13.06 -9.73
C ARG A 101 -12.29 -14.24 -10.07
N THR A 102 -11.50 -14.07 -11.13
CA THR A 102 -10.62 -15.12 -11.65
C THR A 102 -9.39 -15.35 -10.76
N SER A 103 -9.03 -14.38 -9.92
CA SER A 103 -7.95 -14.45 -8.94
C SER A 103 -8.48 -14.17 -7.53
N LEU A 104 -8.21 -15.10 -6.61
CA LEU A 104 -8.45 -14.96 -5.16
C LEU A 104 -7.26 -14.32 -4.44
N SER A 105 -6.12 -14.18 -5.13
CA SER A 105 -4.97 -13.41 -4.64
C SER A 105 -5.35 -11.94 -4.66
N ASP A 106 -5.53 -11.39 -3.48
CA ASP A 106 -5.74 -9.98 -3.20
C ASP A 106 -5.00 -9.07 -4.21
N ASP A 107 -5.76 -8.42 -5.09
CA ASP A 107 -5.39 -7.15 -5.72
C ASP A 107 -5.39 -6.03 -4.64
N GLN A 108 -4.87 -6.31 -3.43
CA GLN A 108 -4.64 -5.31 -2.38
C GLN A 108 -3.46 -4.41 -2.73
N ASP A 109 -2.52 -4.87 -3.57
CA ASP A 109 -1.33 -4.10 -3.92
C ASP A 109 -1.52 -3.19 -5.15
N ASP A 110 -2.56 -3.39 -5.95
CA ASP A 110 -2.92 -2.48 -7.07
C ASP A 110 -4.05 -1.51 -6.69
N LYS A 111 -4.18 -1.20 -5.40
CA LYS A 111 -4.84 0.02 -4.95
C LYS A 111 -3.96 1.23 -5.32
N ASP A 112 -4.19 1.74 -6.53
CA ASP A 112 -4.19 3.19 -6.77
C ASP A 112 -2.81 3.90 -6.68
N THR A 113 -1.72 3.22 -7.03
CA THR A 113 -0.40 3.87 -7.10
C THR A 113 -0.22 4.73 -8.35
N ASP A 114 -0.87 4.47 -9.48
CA ASP A 114 -0.49 5.16 -10.73
C ASP A 114 -1.07 6.58 -10.89
N ILE A 115 -2.05 6.99 -10.09
CA ILE A 115 -2.68 8.33 -10.23
C ILE A 115 -2.34 9.28 -9.05
N GLU A 116 -1.97 8.77 -7.88
CA GLU A 116 -1.50 9.61 -6.75
C GLU A 116 0.02 9.59 -6.52
N ASP A 117 0.75 8.57 -6.98
CA ASP A 117 2.19 8.41 -6.67
C ASP A 117 3.12 9.33 -7.47
N THR A 118 2.64 9.92 -8.58
CA THR A 118 3.39 10.97 -9.30
C THR A 118 3.54 12.26 -8.49
N THR A 119 2.80 12.42 -7.39
CA THR A 119 2.92 13.56 -6.47
C THR A 119 3.53 13.22 -5.12
N ARG A 120 3.88 11.94 -4.86
CA ARG A 120 4.66 11.63 -3.67
C ARG A 120 6.03 12.26 -3.83
N ASP A 121 6.26 13.30 -3.05
CA ASP A 121 7.58 13.90 -2.87
C ASP A 121 8.55 12.80 -2.40
N PHE A 122 9.23 12.14 -3.35
CA PHE A 122 10.26 11.13 -3.10
C PHE A 122 11.30 11.63 -2.08
N ASP A 123 11.52 12.94 -2.05
CA ASP A 123 12.26 13.64 -1.01
C ASP A 123 11.45 14.78 -0.42
N ARG A 124 10.75 14.47 0.68
CA ARG A 124 9.98 15.46 1.46
C ARG A 124 10.85 16.60 1.99
N PHE A 125 12.14 16.36 2.28
CA PHE A 125 13.04 17.42 2.76
C PHE A 125 13.33 18.44 1.66
N VAL A 126 13.61 17.99 0.44
CA VAL A 126 13.82 18.89 -0.71
C VAL A 126 12.59 19.75 -0.96
N SER A 127 11.39 19.18 -0.87
CA SER A 127 10.15 19.94 -1.06
C SER A 127 9.91 20.96 0.06
N ILE A 128 10.23 20.61 1.31
CA ILE A 128 10.20 21.55 2.44
C ILE A 128 11.20 22.71 2.24
N GLU A 129 12.43 22.42 1.80
CA GLU A 129 13.44 23.45 1.53
C GLU A 129 13.00 24.39 0.40
N LYS A 130 12.45 23.84 -0.70
CA LYS A 130 11.87 24.63 -1.80
C LYS A 130 10.72 25.51 -1.31
N GLN A 131 9.82 24.99 -0.48
CA GLN A 131 8.73 25.78 0.11
C GLN A 131 9.26 26.94 0.96
N TYR A 132 10.28 26.69 1.79
CA TYR A 132 10.91 27.73 2.61
C TYR A 132 11.63 28.80 1.76
N ALA A 133 12.34 28.38 0.71
CA ALA A 133 13.01 29.27 -0.23
C ALA A 133 12.03 30.11 -1.07
N SER A 134 10.81 29.60 -1.29
CA SER A 134 9.76 30.33 -2.03
C SER A 134 9.21 31.55 -1.29
N ILE A 135 9.54 31.74 0.00
CA ILE A 135 9.08 32.89 0.77
C ILE A 135 9.91 34.13 0.38
N PRO A 136 9.28 35.16 -0.23
CA PRO A 136 9.97 36.36 -0.68
C PRO A 136 10.61 37.16 0.46
N ARG A 137 11.46 38.12 0.11
CA ARG A 137 12.20 38.95 1.08
C ARG A 137 11.28 39.78 2.00
N CYS A 138 10.02 40.02 1.62
CA CYS A 138 9.01 40.64 2.47
C CYS A 138 8.58 39.77 3.68
N GLY A 139 9.05 38.52 3.77
CA GLY A 139 8.97 37.70 4.98
C GLY A 139 7.73 36.78 5.09
N TYR A 140 6.78 36.90 4.17
CA TYR A 140 5.57 36.08 4.16
C TYR A 140 5.10 35.74 2.73
N LYS A 141 4.31 34.70 2.60
CA LYS A 141 3.64 34.26 1.37
C LYS A 141 2.17 34.02 1.65
N LYS A 142 1.29 34.47 0.75
CA LYS A 142 -0.15 34.18 0.81
C LYS A 142 -0.42 32.91 -0.01
N MET A 143 -1.01 31.89 0.62
CA MET A 143 -1.48 30.69 -0.08
C MET A 143 -2.99 30.78 -0.30
N GLY A 144 -3.44 30.64 -1.54
CA GLY A 144 -4.86 30.72 -1.94
C GLY A 144 -5.34 32.14 -2.30
N GLY A 145 -6.51 32.20 -2.96
CA GLY A 145 -7.21 33.43 -3.37
C GLY A 145 -7.95 34.12 -2.22
N GLU A 146 -9.13 34.70 -2.46
CA GLU A 146 -9.99 35.37 -1.46
C GLU A 146 -10.18 34.47 -0.20
N GLY A 147 -9.46 34.79 0.89
CA GLY A 147 -9.36 33.93 2.09
C GLY A 147 -7.94 33.45 2.42
N SER A 148 -6.91 33.97 1.74
CA SER A 148 -5.53 33.48 1.76
C SER A 148 -4.92 33.30 3.16
N GLN A 149 -4.47 32.08 3.47
CA GLN A 149 -3.66 31.81 4.66
C GLN A 149 -2.24 32.38 4.46
N ILE A 150 -1.78 33.17 5.44
CA ILE A 150 -0.45 33.76 5.41
C ILE A 150 0.54 32.78 6.05
N ILE A 151 1.53 32.35 5.28
CA ILE A 151 2.65 31.53 5.75
C ILE A 151 3.88 32.42 5.90
N THR A 152 4.48 32.38 7.08
CA THR A 152 5.72 33.10 7.40
C THR A 152 6.87 32.14 7.68
N LYS A 153 8.11 32.63 7.59
CA LYS A 153 9.30 31.87 7.99
C LYS A 153 9.28 31.44 9.46
N HIS A 154 8.48 32.11 10.29
CA HIS A 154 8.34 31.88 11.73
C HIS A 154 7.12 31.03 12.10
N ASP A 155 6.39 30.51 11.11
CA ASP A 155 5.32 29.57 11.40
C ASP A 155 5.90 28.31 12.09
N MET A 156 5.22 27.84 13.13
CA MET A 156 5.71 26.75 13.98
C MET A 156 5.97 25.48 13.16
N LEU A 157 5.05 25.12 12.26
CA LEU A 157 5.20 23.91 11.44
C LEU A 157 6.34 24.05 10.43
N MET A 158 6.46 25.22 9.78
CA MET A 158 7.55 25.49 8.84
C MET A 158 8.91 25.49 9.52
N SER A 159 9.03 26.17 10.66
CA SER A 159 10.26 26.20 11.46
C SER A 159 10.61 24.78 11.96
N SER A 160 9.63 24.00 12.40
CA SER A 160 9.87 22.65 12.89
C SER A 160 10.35 21.67 11.82
N ARG A 161 9.78 21.74 10.62
CA ARG A 161 10.20 20.94 9.46
C ARG A 161 11.61 21.33 8.98
N ILE A 162 11.88 22.62 8.90
CA ILE A 162 13.21 23.13 8.53
C ILE A 162 14.28 22.79 9.57
N ASN A 163 13.93 22.81 10.85
CA ASN A 163 14.84 22.35 11.90
C ASN A 163 15.18 20.87 11.75
N ALA A 164 14.21 20.02 11.39
CA ALA A 164 14.46 18.61 11.12
C ALA A 164 15.45 18.43 9.96
N CYS A 165 15.25 19.16 8.85
CA CYS A 165 16.17 19.16 7.71
C CYS A 165 17.60 19.59 8.13
N ARG A 166 17.71 20.67 8.91
CA ARG A 166 19.01 21.20 9.37
C ARG A 166 19.76 20.29 10.33
N VAL A 167 19.09 19.38 11.04
CA VAL A 167 19.77 18.45 11.96
C VAL A 167 20.68 17.48 11.22
N LEU A 168 20.34 17.11 9.98
CA LEU A 168 21.19 16.27 9.12
C LEU A 168 22.53 16.93 8.81
N GLN A 169 22.61 18.27 8.89
CA GLN A 169 23.81 19.06 8.59
C GLN A 169 24.69 19.32 9.83
N PHE A 170 24.30 18.84 11.02
CA PHE A 170 25.06 19.08 12.25
C PHE A 170 26.37 18.26 12.30
N PRO A 171 27.55 18.86 12.54
CA PRO A 171 28.78 18.11 12.80
C PRO A 171 28.73 17.45 14.19
N PRO A 172 29.25 16.22 14.43
CA PRO A 172 29.98 15.31 13.53
C PRO A 172 29.07 14.35 12.73
N GLY A 173 27.86 14.78 12.39
CA GLY A 173 26.82 13.97 11.75
C GLY A 173 25.97 13.26 12.80
N ILE A 174 24.74 13.73 13.03
CA ILE A 174 23.78 13.02 13.89
C ILE A 174 23.09 11.96 13.03
N HIS A 175 23.30 10.69 13.37
CA HIS A 175 22.63 9.58 12.71
C HIS A 175 21.15 9.60 13.08
N THR A 176 20.32 10.12 12.18
CA THR A 176 18.89 10.33 12.44
C THR A 176 18.04 9.12 12.00
N GLY A 177 18.65 8.13 11.32
CA GLY A 177 17.95 6.96 10.78
C GLY A 177 17.20 7.26 9.49
N ASP A 178 16.32 6.35 9.06
CA ASP A 178 15.42 6.58 7.94
C ASP A 178 14.32 7.58 8.34
N THR A 179 14.31 8.72 7.65
CA THR A 179 13.36 9.81 7.87
C THR A 179 12.57 10.14 6.61
N GLY A 180 12.69 9.34 5.54
CA GLY A 180 12.02 9.56 4.26
C GLY A 180 10.52 9.26 4.33
N GLY A 181 10.11 8.27 5.12
CA GLY A 181 8.72 7.79 5.16
C GLY A 181 7.71 8.63 5.95
N PHE A 182 8.14 9.67 6.69
CA PHE A 182 7.22 10.44 7.55
C PHE A 182 7.60 11.93 7.68
N ASP A 183 6.62 12.77 8.04
CA ASP A 183 6.78 14.23 8.18
C ASP A 183 7.56 14.60 9.46
N VAL A 184 8.89 14.52 9.41
CA VAL A 184 9.73 14.80 10.58
C VAL A 184 9.61 16.27 11.00
N LYS A 185 9.25 16.50 12.27
CA LYS A 185 9.14 17.83 12.88
C LYS A 185 9.96 17.87 14.16
N LEU A 186 10.82 18.88 14.27
CA LEU A 186 11.58 19.13 15.49
C LEU A 186 11.15 20.42 16.18
N ASN A 187 10.91 20.32 17.50
CA ASN A 187 10.67 21.49 18.33
C ASN A 187 11.94 22.37 18.39
N ASN A 188 11.79 23.69 18.34
CA ASN A 188 12.88 24.66 18.49
C ASN A 188 13.75 24.41 19.73
N LYS A 189 13.15 24.03 20.87
CA LYS A 189 13.91 23.72 22.10
C LYS A 189 14.85 22.52 21.90
N VAL A 190 14.35 21.46 21.26
CA VAL A 190 15.11 20.24 20.97
C VAL A 190 16.21 20.53 19.96
N PHE A 191 15.89 21.25 18.87
CA PHE A 191 16.85 21.68 17.87
C PHE A 191 18.02 22.47 18.48
N ASN A 192 17.73 23.45 19.35
CA ASN A 192 18.75 24.26 20.00
C ASN A 192 19.63 23.45 20.94
N SER A 193 19.03 22.51 21.69
CA SER A 193 19.77 21.59 22.55
C SER A 193 20.71 20.70 21.72
N LEU A 194 20.19 20.05 20.66
CA LEU A 194 20.98 19.21 19.75
C LEU A 194 22.14 19.99 19.12
N ARG A 195 21.88 21.24 18.70
CA ARG A 195 22.90 22.14 18.15
C ARG A 195 24.01 22.42 19.15
N ALA A 196 23.66 22.74 20.40
CA ALA A 196 24.64 22.99 21.47
C ALA A 196 25.49 21.75 21.76
N HIS A 197 24.86 20.57 21.83
CA HIS A 197 25.56 19.30 22.04
C HIS A 197 26.50 18.95 20.87
N SER A 198 26.03 19.11 19.63
CA SER A 198 26.82 18.93 18.41
C SER A 198 28.08 19.79 18.41
N HIS A 199 27.94 21.11 18.66
CA HIS A 199 29.08 22.02 18.74
C HIS A 199 30.02 21.70 19.91
N ALA A 200 29.49 21.36 21.08
CA ALA A 200 30.29 20.99 22.25
C ALA A 200 31.10 19.72 21.99
N GLN A 201 30.51 18.71 21.34
CA GLN A 201 31.21 17.48 20.96
C GLN A 201 32.32 17.78 19.96
N CYS A 202 32.05 18.60 18.95
CA CYS A 202 33.04 19.01 17.95
C CYS A 202 34.23 19.76 18.59
N SER A 203 33.95 20.67 19.54
CA SER A 203 35.00 21.36 20.31
C SER A 203 35.84 20.40 21.15
N ARG A 204 35.21 19.42 21.81
CA ARG A 204 35.90 18.39 22.60
C ARG A 204 36.80 17.50 21.73
N GLN A 205 36.33 17.09 20.55
CA GLN A 205 37.14 16.31 19.61
C GLN A 205 38.37 17.10 19.13
N LYS A 206 38.18 18.39 18.77
CA LYS A 206 39.29 19.28 18.37
C LYS A 206 40.32 19.48 19.49
N ALA A 207 39.87 19.60 20.74
CA ALA A 207 40.77 19.71 21.90
C ALA A 207 41.56 18.43 22.16
N LYS A 208 40.95 17.25 21.98
CA LYS A 208 41.64 15.95 22.11
C LYS A 208 42.67 15.70 21.00
N ALA A 209 42.43 16.24 19.80
CA ALA A 209 43.31 16.08 18.64
C ALA A 209 44.57 16.97 18.71
N ARG A 210 44.61 17.98 19.58
CA ARG A 210 45.83 18.76 19.87
C ARG A 210 46.53 18.08 21.05
N PRO A 211 47.59 17.27 20.85
CA PRO A 211 48.36 16.76 21.97
C PRO A 211 48.90 17.97 22.73
N HIS A 212 48.74 17.95 24.05
CA HIS A 212 49.33 18.94 24.94
C HIS A 212 50.84 18.86 24.76
N THR A 213 51.43 19.79 24.02
CA THR A 213 52.88 19.95 23.96
C THR A 213 53.32 20.27 25.39
N LYS A 214 54.07 19.35 26.00
CA LYS A 214 54.80 19.59 27.25
C LYS A 214 56.12 20.26 26.93
#